data_AF-A0AAU5S3M8-F1
#
_entry.id   AF-A0AAU5S3M8-F1
#
_cell.length_a   1.000
_cell.length_b   1.000
_cell.length_c   1.000
_cell.angle_alpha   90.00
_cell.angle_beta   90.00
_cell.angle_gamma   90.00
#
_symmetry.space_group_name_H-M   'P 1'
#
loop_
_entity.id
_entity.type
_entity.pdbx_description
1 polymer ?
#
loop_
_entity_poly.entity_id
_entity_poly.type
_entity_poly.pdbx_seq_one_letter_code
_entity_poly.pdbx_strand_id
1 'polypeptide(L)' 'MWAAALAGVAAGLVPLSEVSADAPPADLYVGQGLSCGESGPGTQAVPFCTVQEAADVVVPGQTVHIAAGTYDRLRSVR' A
#
# COMPACT_ATOMS: atom_id res chain seq x y z
N MET A 1 15.52 47.28 -35.24
CA MET A 1 14.65 46.20 -34.77
C MET A 1 15.42 45.30 -33.80
N TRP A 2 15.34 45.62 -32.51
CA TRP A 2 15.64 44.71 -31.41
C TRP A 2 14.86 45.26 -30.21
N ALA A 3 13.86 44.50 -29.79
CA ALA A 3 13.00 44.80 -28.66
C ALA A 3 13.04 43.57 -27.75
N ALA A 4 13.21 43.78 -26.45
CA ALA A 4 12.74 42.91 -25.36
C ALA A 4 13.20 43.58 -24.05
N ALA A 5 12.38 44.40 -23.40
CA ALA A 5 11.34 43.99 -22.45
C ALA A 5 11.93 43.17 -21.28
N LEU A 6 12.24 43.86 -20.17
CA LEU A 6 12.54 43.25 -18.87
C LEU A 6 11.27 43.32 -18.01
N ALA A 7 10.59 42.19 -17.87
CA ALA A 7 9.54 41.93 -16.88
C ALA A 7 9.53 40.43 -16.64
N GLY A 8 9.46 39.87 -15.45
CA GLY A 8 9.48 40.32 -14.08
C GLY A 8 9.67 39.03 -13.26
N VAL A 9 10.27 39.11 -12.08
CA VAL A 9 10.50 37.92 -11.24
C VAL A 9 9.15 37.42 -10.72
N ALA A 10 8.60 36.40 -11.36
CA ALA A 10 7.48 35.64 -10.82
C ALA A 10 8.04 34.74 -9.71
N ALA A 11 7.77 35.11 -8.45
CA ALA A 11 8.00 34.25 -7.30
C ALA A 11 7.15 32.98 -7.49
N GLY A 12 7.80 31.89 -7.91
CA GLY A 12 7.18 30.60 -8.09
C GLY A 12 6.68 30.07 -6.75
N LEU A 13 5.37 30.12 -6.56
CA LEU A 13 4.67 29.29 -5.58
C LEU A 13 4.90 27.84 -6.00
N VAL A 14 5.84 27.17 -5.34
CA VAL A 14 6.01 25.73 -5.48
C VAL A 14 4.79 25.09 -4.82
N PRO A 15 3.92 24.36 -5.56
CA PRO A 15 2.91 23.55 -4.90
C PRO A 15 3.66 22.51 -4.07
N LEU A 16 3.53 22.59 -2.75
CA LEU A 16 3.96 21.51 -1.87
C LEU A 16 3.10 20.31 -2.26
N SER A 17 3.69 19.36 -2.99
CA SER A 17 3.04 18.07 -3.21
C SER A 17 2.86 17.44 -1.84
N GLU A 18 1.61 17.40 -1.41
CA GLU A 18 1.17 16.69 -0.22
C GLU A 18 1.47 15.21 -0.49
N VAL A 19 2.60 14.71 0.03
CA VAL A 19 2.75 13.27 0.22
C VAL A 19 1.74 12.91 1.28
N SER A 20 0.55 12.52 0.84
CA SER A 20 -0.41 11.85 1.70
C SER A 20 0.23 10.52 2.05
N ALA A 21 0.75 10.42 3.27
CA ALA A 21 1.03 9.12 3.85
C ALA A 21 -0.33 8.45 4.04
N ASP A 22 -0.70 7.60 3.06
CA ASP A 22 -1.92 6.82 3.17
C ASP A 22 -1.83 6.01 4.45
N ALA A 23 -2.86 6.12 5.29
CA ALA A 23 -2.86 5.43 6.56
C ALA A 23 -2.75 3.91 6.27
N PRO A 24 -2.01 3.15 7.11
CA PRO A 24 -1.99 1.70 6.96
C PRO A 24 -3.43 1.20 6.88
N PRO A 25 -3.77 0.33 5.91
CA PRO A 25 -5.14 -0.13 5.74
C PRO A 25 -5.62 -0.76 7.04
N ALA A 26 -6.83 -0.40 7.50
CA ALA A 26 -7.38 -0.98 8.73
C ALA A 26 -7.62 -2.50 8.60
N ASP A 27 -7.80 -2.97 7.38
CA ASP A 27 -8.15 -4.34 7.05
C ASP A 27 -7.14 -4.94 6.07
N LEU A 28 -6.61 -6.12 6.42
CA LEU A 28 -5.79 -6.95 5.55
C LEU A 28 -6.58 -8.20 5.15
N TYR A 29 -6.30 -8.73 3.96
CA TYR A 29 -7.02 -9.87 3.41
C TYR A 29 -6.04 -10.99 3.04
N VAL A 30 -6.40 -12.21 3.42
CA VAL A 30 -5.70 -13.45 3.06
C VAL A 30 -6.64 -14.30 2.23
N GLY A 31 -6.16 -14.80 1.10
CA GLY A 31 -6.93 -15.56 0.14
C GLY A 31 -6.07 -16.58 -0.58
N GLN A 32 -6.73 -17.47 -1.32
CA GLN A 32 -6.09 -18.54 -2.09
C GLN A 32 -6.60 -18.51 -3.54
N GLY A 33 -5.74 -18.82 -4.50
CA GLY A 33 -6.07 -18.84 -5.93
C GLY A 33 -5.22 -17.87 -6.77
N LEU A 34 -5.60 -17.67 -8.04
CA LEU A 34 -4.82 -16.89 -9.02
C LEU A 34 -4.80 -15.37 -8.75
N SER A 35 -5.63 -14.89 -7.83
CA SER A 35 -5.77 -13.46 -7.49
C SER A 35 -4.98 -13.04 -6.26
N CYS A 36 -4.32 -13.97 -5.56
CA CYS A 36 -3.45 -13.62 -4.44
C CYS A 36 -2.05 -13.21 -4.95
N GLY A 37 -1.40 -12.26 -4.27
CA GLY A 37 -0.05 -11.83 -4.58
C GLY A 37 0.91 -12.12 -3.43
N GLU A 38 2.09 -12.69 -3.71
CA GLU A 38 3.12 -13.03 -2.71
C GLU A 38 3.76 -11.80 -2.01
N SER A 39 3.48 -10.60 -2.51
CA SER A 39 3.92 -9.34 -1.92
C SER A 39 2.91 -8.22 -2.19
N GLY A 40 1.65 -8.60 -2.40
CA GLY A 40 0.57 -7.66 -2.67
C GLY A 40 0.28 -6.77 -1.45
N PRO A 41 -0.43 -5.65 -1.61
CA PRO A 41 -0.79 -4.75 -0.51
C PRO A 41 -1.76 -5.37 0.52
N GLY A 42 -2.11 -6.66 0.39
CA GLY A 42 -3.03 -7.34 1.30
C GLY A 42 -4.46 -6.80 1.23
N THR A 43 -4.87 -6.22 0.11
CA THR A 43 -6.20 -5.62 -0.05
C THR A 43 -7.21 -6.67 -0.48
N GLN A 44 -8.50 -6.35 -0.40
CA GLN A 44 -9.56 -7.26 -0.84
C GLN A 44 -9.43 -7.64 -2.33
N ALA A 45 -8.89 -6.74 -3.16
CA ALA A 45 -8.67 -7.00 -4.59
C ALA A 45 -7.42 -7.84 -4.86
N VAL A 46 -6.39 -7.72 -4.01
CA VAL A 46 -5.13 -8.47 -4.12
C VAL A 46 -4.74 -8.95 -2.71
N PRO A 47 -5.36 -10.05 -2.23
CA PRO A 47 -5.07 -10.58 -0.90
C PRO A 47 -3.68 -11.23 -0.85
N PHE A 48 -3.16 -11.39 0.36
CA PHE A 48 -1.98 -12.22 0.61
C PHE A 48 -2.29 -13.69 0.33
N CYS A 49 -1.29 -14.42 -0.18
CA CYS A 49 -1.44 -15.85 -0.46
C CYS A 49 -1.35 -16.72 0.79
N THR A 50 -0.71 -16.23 1.86
CA THR A 50 -0.52 -16.98 3.10
C THR A 50 -0.86 -16.16 4.33
N VAL A 51 -1.24 -16.85 5.41
CA VAL A 51 -1.50 -16.22 6.72
C VAL A 51 -0.22 -15.60 7.28
N GLN A 52 0.94 -16.21 7.01
CA GLN A 52 2.21 -15.71 7.53
C GLN A 52 2.58 -14.34 6.92
N GLU A 53 2.38 -14.15 5.61
CA GLU A 53 2.64 -12.86 4.97
C GLU A 53 1.84 -11.72 5.60
N ALA A 54 0.55 -11.96 5.89
CA ALA A 54 -0.26 -11.00 6.61
C ALA A 54 0.24 -10.78 8.04
N ALA A 55 0.66 -11.85 8.73
CA ALA A 55 1.18 -11.79 10.10
C ALA A 55 2.51 -11.01 10.22
N ASP A 56 3.34 -11.03 9.16
CA ASP A 56 4.62 -10.33 9.14
C ASP A 56 4.47 -8.80 8.97
N VAL A 57 3.34 -8.33 8.41
CA VAL A 57 3.09 -6.91 8.13
C VAL A 57 2.00 -6.27 8.98
N VAL A 58 1.15 -7.07 9.61
CA VAL A 58 0.03 -6.56 10.42
C VAL A 58 0.55 -5.76 11.60
N VAL A 59 -0.06 -4.59 11.84
CA VAL A 59 0.23 -3.71 12.98
C VAL A 59 -0.96 -3.63 13.94
N PRO A 60 -0.75 -3.22 15.21
CA PRO A 60 -1.84 -3.09 16.18
C PRO A 60 -2.98 -2.19 15.68
N GLY A 61 -4.21 -2.66 15.87
CA GLY A 61 -5.42 -1.95 15.44
C GLY A 61 -5.96 -2.39 14.07
N GLN A 62 -5.22 -3.23 13.34
CA GLN A 62 -5.70 -3.83 12.09
C GLN A 62 -6.46 -5.14 12.32
N THR A 63 -7.32 -5.49 11.36
CA THR A 63 -8.03 -6.78 11.30
C THR A 63 -7.61 -7.56 10.06
N VAL A 64 -7.32 -8.85 10.22
CA VAL A 64 -6.98 -9.75 9.10
C VAL A 64 -8.18 -10.63 8.76
N HIS A 65 -8.72 -10.47 7.56
CA HIS A 65 -9.82 -11.28 7.02
C HIS A 65 -9.25 -12.44 6.22
N ILE A 66 -9.54 -13.67 6.65
CA ILE A 66 -9.05 -14.88 5.99
C ILE A 66 -10.21 -15.52 5.22
N ALA A 67 -10.10 -15.57 3.90
CA ALA A 67 -11.07 -16.27 3.07
C ALA A 67 -11.04 -17.77 3.37
N ALA A 68 -12.21 -18.41 3.32
CA ALA A 68 -12.34 -19.84 3.58
C ALA A 68 -11.43 -20.65 2.65
N GLY A 69 -10.64 -21.56 3.24
CA GLY A 69 -9.59 -22.22 2.50
C GLY A 69 -8.67 -23.06 3.35
N THR A 70 -7.74 -23.75 2.70
CA THR A 70 -6.69 -24.54 3.34
C THR A 70 -5.36 -23.87 3.07
N TYR A 71 -4.70 -23.42 4.14
CA TYR A 71 -3.41 -22.75 4.07
C TYR A 71 -2.36 -23.66 4.71
N ASP A 72 -1.61 -24.41 3.89
CA ASP A 72 -0.69 -25.46 4.36
C ASP A 72 0.60 -24.91 5.01
N ARG A 73 0.81 -23.60 5.01
CA ARG A 73 2.06 -22.96 5.46
C ARG A 73 1.83 -21.97 6.60
N LEU A 74 2.02 -22.44 7.83
CA LEU A 74 2.39 -21.57 8.96
C LEU A 74 3.89 -21.74 9.18
N ARG A 75 4.70 -20.69 8.93
CA ARG A 75 6.10 -20.73 9.36
C ARG A 75 6.12 -20.46 10.85
N SER A 76 6.90 -21.26 11.60
CA SER A 76 7.07 -21.06 13.04
C SER A 76 7.52 -19.62 13.31
N VAL A 77 6.72 -18.89 14.09
CA VAL A 77 7.03 -17.53 14.55
C VAL A 77 8.05 -17.69 15.67
N ARG A 78 9.33 -17.41 15.38
CA ARG A 78 10.41 -17.45 16.37
C ARG A 78 10.60 -16.08 16.99
#